data_AF-A0A8S3JJN7-F1
#
_entry.id   AF-A0A8S3JJN7-F1
#
_cell.length_a   1.000
_cell.length_b   1.000
_cell.length_c   1.000
_cell.angle_alpha   90.00
_cell.angle_beta   90.00
_cell.angle_gamma   90.00
#
_symmetry.space_group_name_H-M   'P 1'
#
loop_
_entity.id
_entity.type
_entity.pdbx_description
1 polymer ?
#
loop_
_entity_poly.entity_id
_entity_poly.type
_entity_poly.pdbx_seq_one_letter_code
_entity_poly.pdbx_strand_id
1 'polypeptide(L)'
;ASTPEEGGLPKQIGNKTECALLDLVQKWGGSYDQIRQDTPEEKLVKVYTFNSARKMMSTIIQRNDGFRVYTKGASEMVLTKCKSILAENNQLKQLNDAEKNRLTHDVIETMASNGLRTICVAYKHLGTEVQNWDDDDKIINDLTCIAIVGIEDPVRKEVPGAIEQCQRAGV
;
A
#
# COMPACT_ATOMS: atom_id res chain seq x y z
N ALA A 1 -21.75 -9.84 -12.97
CA ALA A 1 -21.83 -8.51 -13.58
C ALA A 1 -23.00 -7.77 -12.95
N SER A 2 -22.74 -6.79 -12.10
CA SER A 2 -23.75 -5.91 -11.51
C SER A 2 -23.60 -4.53 -12.15
N THR A 3 -24.66 -4.07 -12.81
CA THR A 3 -24.78 -2.74 -13.39
C THR A 3 -24.52 -1.65 -12.34
N PRO A 4 -23.79 -0.57 -12.66
CA PRO A 4 -23.64 0.55 -11.75
C PRO A 4 -24.94 1.36 -11.70
N GLU A 5 -25.44 1.64 -10.51
CA GLU A 5 -26.42 2.72 -10.29
C GLU A 5 -25.76 4.06 -10.64
N GLU A 6 -26.47 4.89 -11.41
CA GLU A 6 -26.03 6.24 -11.77
C GLU A 6 -25.66 7.05 -10.52
N GLY A 7 -24.39 7.44 -10.42
CA GLY A 7 -23.86 8.27 -9.32
C GLY A 7 -23.38 7.51 -8.08
N GLY A 8 -23.45 6.18 -8.05
CA GLY A 8 -22.93 5.35 -6.96
C GLY A 8 -21.44 5.04 -7.14
N LEU A 9 -20.63 5.25 -6.09
CA LEU A 9 -19.28 4.69 -6.04
C LEU A 9 -19.37 3.17 -6.27
N PRO A 10 -18.50 2.58 -7.11
CA PRO A 10 -18.51 1.14 -7.36
C PRO A 10 -18.49 0.36 -6.04
N LYS A 11 -19.40 -0.62 -5.92
CA LYS A 11 -19.55 -1.40 -4.68
C LYS A 11 -18.39 -2.38 -4.56
N GLN A 12 -17.29 -1.91 -3.97
CA GLN A 12 -16.11 -2.73 -3.75
C GLN A 12 -16.26 -3.59 -2.48
N ILE A 13 -15.95 -4.88 -2.63
CA ILE A 13 -15.96 -5.89 -1.57
C ILE A 13 -14.53 -6.08 -1.08
N GLY A 14 -14.30 -5.90 0.22
CA GLY A 14 -12.97 -6.05 0.84
C GLY A 14 -12.60 -4.88 1.73
N ASN A 15 -11.32 -4.81 2.10
CA ASN A 15 -10.79 -3.72 2.92
C ASN A 15 -10.80 -2.40 2.11
N LYS A 16 -11.35 -1.32 2.70
CA LYS A 16 -11.50 -0.02 2.04
C LYS A 16 -10.18 0.61 1.60
N THR A 17 -9.09 0.40 2.34
CA THR A 17 -7.75 0.85 1.95
C THR A 17 -7.28 0.16 0.68
N GLU A 18 -7.45 -1.16 0.59
CA GLU A 18 -7.01 -1.95 -0.58
C GLU A 18 -7.86 -1.64 -1.80
N CYS A 19 -9.16 -1.50 -1.59
CA CYS A 19 -10.15 -1.01 -2.54
C CYS A 19 -9.73 0.33 -3.16
N ALA A 20 -9.37 1.32 -2.34
CA ALA A 20 -8.86 2.61 -2.81
C ALA A 20 -7.57 2.51 -3.64
N LEU A 21 -6.66 1.58 -3.30
CA LEU A 21 -5.46 1.32 -4.10
C LEU A 21 -5.80 0.69 -5.47
N LEU A 22 -6.79 -0.20 -5.52
CA LEU A 22 -7.25 -0.79 -6.77
C LEU A 22 -7.94 0.26 -7.68
N ASP A 23 -8.72 1.16 -7.09
CA ASP A 23 -9.28 2.33 -7.79
C ASP A 23 -8.17 3.21 -8.37
N LEU A 24 -7.09 3.44 -7.62
CA LEU A 24 -5.96 4.22 -8.10
C LEU A 24 -5.32 3.59 -9.33
N VAL A 25 -5.15 2.26 -9.34
CA VAL A 25 -4.63 1.52 -10.52
C VAL A 25 -5.52 1.73 -11.74
N GLN A 26 -6.84 1.64 -11.58
CA GLN A 26 -7.78 1.88 -12.68
C GLN A 26 -7.74 3.33 -13.18
N LYS A 27 -7.67 4.31 -12.27
CA LYS A 27 -7.54 5.74 -12.63
C LYS A 27 -6.26 6.04 -13.42
N TRP A 28 -5.20 5.28 -13.19
CA TRP A 28 -3.96 5.35 -13.97
C TRP A 28 -4.00 4.56 -15.29
N GLY A 29 -5.16 4.02 -15.67
CA GLY A 29 -5.34 3.25 -16.92
C GLY A 29 -4.90 1.79 -16.82
N GLY A 30 -4.59 1.29 -15.62
CA GLY A 30 -4.24 -0.11 -15.39
C GLY A 30 -5.48 -1.00 -15.21
N SER A 31 -5.33 -2.30 -15.51
CA SER A 31 -6.35 -3.31 -15.21
C SER A 31 -5.82 -4.29 -14.17
N TYR A 32 -6.27 -4.15 -12.91
CA TYR A 32 -5.89 -5.12 -11.87
C TYR A 32 -6.48 -6.52 -12.15
N ASP A 33 -7.58 -6.62 -12.89
CA ASP A 33 -8.16 -7.91 -13.30
C ASP A 33 -7.20 -8.64 -14.26
N GLN A 34 -6.63 -7.93 -15.24
CA GLN A 34 -5.61 -8.50 -16.11
C GLN A 34 -4.36 -8.93 -15.33
N ILE A 35 -3.89 -8.09 -14.41
CA ILE A 35 -2.72 -8.39 -13.57
C ILE A 35 -2.95 -9.67 -12.74
N ARG A 36 -4.17 -9.87 -12.21
CA ARG A 36 -4.56 -11.08 -11.46
C ARG A 36 -4.71 -12.32 -12.35
N GLN A 37 -5.14 -12.16 -13.61
CA GLN A 37 -5.15 -13.26 -14.58
C GLN A 37 -3.72 -13.67 -14.95
N ASP A 38 -2.82 -12.70 -15.14
CA ASP A 38 -1.42 -12.94 -15.47
C ASP A 38 -0.63 -13.49 -14.26
N THR A 39 -1.08 -13.16 -13.05
CA THR A 39 -0.52 -13.62 -11.77
C THR A 39 -1.62 -14.26 -10.91
N PRO A 40 -2.06 -15.49 -11.27
CA PRO A 40 -3.13 -16.16 -10.56
C PRO A 40 -2.65 -16.69 -9.19
N GLU A 41 -3.58 -17.12 -8.35
CA GLU A 41 -3.31 -17.48 -6.95
C GLU A 41 -2.26 -18.60 -6.80
N GLU A 42 -2.12 -19.48 -7.79
CA GLU A 42 -1.13 -20.56 -7.80
C GLU A 42 0.32 -20.03 -7.92
N LYS A 43 0.51 -18.79 -8.40
CA LYS A 43 1.82 -18.12 -8.40
C LYS A 43 2.15 -17.46 -7.05
N LEU A 44 1.22 -17.42 -6.10
CA LEU A 44 1.45 -16.90 -4.75
C LEU A 44 2.14 -17.98 -3.91
N VAL A 45 3.43 -17.76 -3.64
CA VAL A 45 4.27 -18.72 -2.91
C VAL A 45 4.02 -18.64 -1.40
N LYS A 46 3.86 -17.42 -0.88
CA LYS A 46 3.61 -17.16 0.53
C LYS A 46 2.91 -15.81 0.70
N VAL A 47 1.89 -15.78 1.56
CA VAL A 47 1.22 -14.54 1.97
C VAL A 47 1.44 -14.33 3.46
N TYR A 48 2.16 -13.28 3.81
CA TYR A 48 2.22 -12.77 5.18
C TYR A 48 1.05 -11.81 5.35
N THR A 49 0.01 -12.30 6.03
CA THR A 49 -1.18 -11.50 6.31
C THR A 49 -0.82 -10.31 7.19
N PHE A 50 -1.69 -9.30 7.14
CA PHE A 50 -1.56 -8.12 7.97
C PHE A 50 -1.49 -8.52 9.45
N ASN A 51 -0.48 -8.01 10.14
CA ASN A 51 -0.30 -8.18 11.58
C ASN A 51 -0.24 -6.79 12.21
N SER A 52 -1.03 -6.53 13.26
CA SER A 52 -1.12 -5.23 13.93
C SER A 52 0.21 -4.76 14.54
N ALA A 53 1.08 -5.69 14.93
CA ALA A 53 2.42 -5.36 15.43
C ALA A 53 3.34 -4.86 14.32
N ARG A 54 3.27 -5.47 13.12
CA ARG A 54 4.09 -5.10 11.95
C ARG A 54 3.46 -3.98 11.11
N LYS A 55 2.14 -3.81 11.17
CA LYS A 55 1.29 -2.91 10.36
C LYS A 55 1.55 -2.99 8.85
N MET A 56 1.90 -4.17 8.36
CA MET A 56 2.15 -4.43 6.95
C MET A 56 1.72 -5.86 6.57
N MET A 57 1.52 -6.06 5.28
CA MET A 57 1.26 -7.33 4.61
C MET A 57 2.27 -7.49 3.48
N SER A 58 2.70 -8.73 3.25
CA SER A 58 3.62 -9.05 2.17
C SER A 58 3.19 -10.30 1.42
N THR A 59 3.46 -10.35 0.12
CA THR A 59 3.14 -11.49 -0.75
C THR A 59 4.36 -11.81 -1.59
N ILE A 60 4.82 -13.06 -1.50
CA ILE A 60 5.85 -13.60 -2.38
C ILE A 60 5.17 -14.19 -3.60
N ILE A 61 5.61 -13.78 -4.78
CA ILE A 61 5.15 -14.34 -6.05
C ILE A 61 6.32 -14.97 -6.81
N GLN A 62 6.01 -16.03 -7.57
CA GLN A 62 6.93 -16.57 -8.56
C GLN A 62 6.78 -15.79 -9.89
N ARG A 63 7.91 -15.38 -10.45
CA ARG A 63 8.05 -14.73 -11.76
C ARG A 63 9.03 -15.52 -12.62
N ASN A 64 9.08 -15.20 -13.91
CA ASN A 64 10.02 -15.81 -14.85
C ASN A 64 11.49 -15.58 -14.45
N ASP A 65 11.77 -14.47 -13.79
CA ASP A 65 13.10 -14.07 -13.31
C ASP A 65 13.42 -14.53 -11.88
N GLY A 66 12.56 -15.36 -11.26
CA GLY A 66 12.73 -15.86 -9.90
C GLY A 66 11.61 -15.39 -8.98
N PHE A 67 11.91 -15.21 -7.70
CA PHE A 67 10.94 -14.82 -6.68
C PHE A 67 10.99 -13.32 -6.40
N ARG A 68 9.83 -12.74 -6.09
CA ARG A 68 9.72 -11.35 -5.66
C ARG A 68 8.72 -11.24 -4.53
N VAL A 69 9.10 -10.52 -3.48
CA VAL A 69 8.16 -10.09 -2.44
C VAL A 69 7.66 -8.69 -2.75
N TYR A 70 6.35 -8.52 -2.63
CA TYR A 70 5.69 -7.22 -2.61
C TYR A 70 5.15 -6.96 -1.21
N THR A 71 5.33 -5.74 -0.72
CA THR A 71 4.92 -5.33 0.63
C THR A 71 4.08 -4.07 0.54
N LYS A 72 2.98 -4.04 1.30
CA LYS A 72 2.18 -2.83 1.52
C LYS A 72 1.86 -2.68 3.00
N GLY A 73 1.82 -1.45 3.49
CA GLY A 73 1.53 -1.19 4.90
C GLY A 73 1.63 0.27 5.27
N ALA A 74 1.54 0.55 6.57
CA ALA A 74 1.76 1.88 7.10
C ALA A 74 3.12 2.43 6.63
N SER A 75 3.14 3.66 6.14
CA SER A 75 4.30 4.18 5.41
C SER A 75 5.56 4.22 6.26
N GLU A 76 5.42 4.66 7.51
CA GLU A 76 6.53 4.72 8.47
C GLU A 76 7.10 3.33 8.74
N MET A 77 6.26 2.30 8.80
CA MET A 77 6.68 0.93 9.10
C MET A 77 7.41 0.30 7.92
N VAL A 78 6.86 0.42 6.71
CA VAL A 78 7.49 -0.17 5.51
C VAL A 78 8.78 0.57 5.16
N LEU A 79 8.82 1.90 5.29
CA LEU A 79 10.01 2.69 4.97
C LEU A 79 11.21 2.31 5.85
N THR A 80 10.99 1.91 7.11
CA THR A 80 12.08 1.40 7.97
C THR A 80 12.77 0.17 7.39
N LYS A 81 12.03 -0.67 6.66
CA LYS A 81 12.51 -1.90 6.01
C LYS A 81 13.09 -1.66 4.62
N CYS A 82 13.03 -0.45 4.08
CA CYS A 82 13.58 -0.11 2.77
C CYS A 82 15.08 0.25 2.84
N LYS A 83 15.83 -0.10 1.80
CA LYS A 83 17.24 0.29 1.59
C LYS A 83 17.45 1.09 0.31
N SER A 84 16.45 1.11 -0.56
CA SER A 84 16.43 1.88 -1.80
C SER A 84 15.04 2.42 -2.09
N ILE A 85 14.97 3.39 -3.00
CA ILE A 85 13.75 3.95 -3.58
C ILE A 85 13.86 3.92 -5.09
N LEU A 86 12.75 3.66 -5.76
CA LEU A 86 12.63 3.75 -7.21
C LEU A 86 12.44 5.21 -7.62
N ALA A 87 13.41 5.78 -8.33
CA ALA A 87 13.33 7.13 -8.86
C ALA A 87 12.51 7.17 -10.15
N GLU A 88 12.10 8.38 -10.57
CA GLU A 88 11.26 8.62 -11.76
C GLU A 88 11.84 8.04 -13.06
N ASN A 89 13.17 7.98 -13.16
CA ASN A 89 13.89 7.40 -14.30
C ASN A 89 14.02 5.87 -14.21
N ASN A 90 13.27 5.20 -13.35
CA ASN A 90 13.34 3.78 -13.02
C ASN A 90 14.70 3.31 -12.46
N GLN A 91 15.55 4.23 -11.99
CA GLN A 91 16.79 3.86 -11.32
C GLN A 91 16.57 3.68 -9.81
N LEU A 92 17.32 2.75 -9.24
CA LEU A 92 17.35 2.55 -7.80
C LEU A 92 18.30 3.56 -7.17
N LYS A 93 17.75 4.41 -6.30
CA LYS A 93 18.55 5.26 -5.42
C LYS A 93 18.66 4.62 -4.05
N GLN A 94 19.85 4.63 -3.45
CA GLN A 94 20.01 4.20 -2.07
C GLN A 94 19.16 5.11 -1.15
N LEU A 95 18.57 4.54 -0.11
CA LEU A 95 17.91 5.28 0.97
C LEU A 95 18.77 5.19 2.21
N ASN A 96 19.55 6.23 2.48
CA ASN A 96 20.22 6.38 3.76
C ASN A 96 19.25 6.93 4.84
N ASP A 97 19.70 6.97 6.09
CA ASP A 97 18.86 7.39 7.21
C ASP A 97 18.41 8.85 7.09
N ALA A 98 19.25 9.73 6.53
CA ALA A 98 18.89 11.13 6.30
C ALA A 98 17.75 11.25 5.28
N GLU A 99 17.78 10.47 4.20
CA GLU A 99 16.72 10.45 3.18
C GLU A 99 15.43 9.81 3.71
N LYS A 100 15.54 8.75 4.52
CA LYS A 100 14.38 8.17 5.21
C LYS A 100 13.72 9.18 6.13
N ASN A 101 14.50 9.87 6.97
CA ASN A 101 14.00 10.91 7.87
C ASN A 101 13.33 12.04 7.10
N ARG A 102 13.94 12.47 5.98
CA ARG A 102 13.35 13.47 5.10
C ARG A 102 12.00 13.02 4.52
N LEU A 103 11.91 11.78 4.02
CA LEU A 103 10.64 11.25 3.51
C LEU A 103 9.58 11.11 4.62
N THR A 104 9.98 10.72 5.82
CA THR A 104 9.08 10.66 6.97
C THR A 104 8.52 12.03 7.30
N HIS A 105 9.37 13.05 7.43
CA HIS A 105 8.93 14.39 7.83
C HIS A 105 8.20 15.12 6.69
N ASP A 106 8.85 15.23 5.53
CA ASP A 106 8.35 16.10 4.45
C ASP A 106 7.14 15.49 3.73
N VAL A 107 7.04 14.15 3.68
CA VAL A 107 6.00 13.46 2.91
C VAL A 107 4.99 12.77 3.82
N ILE A 108 5.43 11.85 4.69
CA ILE A 108 4.51 11.03 5.49
C ILE A 108 3.77 11.88 6.52
N GLU A 109 4.48 12.67 7.31
CA GLU A 109 3.88 13.53 8.34
C GLU A 109 3.06 14.66 7.73
N THR A 110 3.50 15.25 6.61
CA THR A 110 2.71 16.23 5.86
C THR A 110 1.40 15.64 5.33
N MET A 111 1.40 14.43 4.77
CA MET A 111 0.16 13.78 4.35
C MET A 111 -0.74 13.45 5.55
N ALA A 112 -0.15 12.92 6.62
CA ALA A 112 -0.89 12.54 7.83
C ALA A 112 -1.51 13.76 8.54
N SER A 113 -0.82 14.90 8.59
CA SER A 113 -1.34 16.14 9.19
C SER A 113 -2.51 16.73 8.41
N ASN A 114 -2.58 16.44 7.11
CA ASN A 114 -3.75 16.72 6.26
C ASN A 114 -4.86 15.66 6.38
N GLY A 115 -4.77 14.74 7.35
CA GLY A 115 -5.79 13.73 7.62
C GLY A 115 -5.74 12.52 6.67
N LEU A 116 -4.71 12.39 5.84
CA LEU A 116 -4.60 11.27 4.89
C LEU A 116 -4.03 10.04 5.59
N ARG A 117 -4.60 8.87 5.30
CA ARG A 117 -3.99 7.58 5.64
C ARG A 117 -2.86 7.28 4.66
N THR A 118 -1.62 7.27 5.15
CA THR A 118 -0.47 7.01 4.28
C THR A 118 -0.20 5.51 4.16
N ILE A 119 0.02 5.03 2.94
CA ILE A 119 0.42 3.67 2.64
C ILE A 119 1.68 3.68 1.78
N CYS A 120 2.68 2.88 2.16
CA CYS A 120 3.86 2.63 1.34
C CYS A 120 3.73 1.28 0.64
N VAL A 121 4.10 1.26 -0.63
CA VAL A 121 4.23 0.05 -1.46
C VAL A 121 5.69 -0.16 -1.83
N ALA A 122 6.16 -1.38 -1.65
CA ALA A 122 7.57 -1.74 -1.81
C ALA A 122 7.73 -3.14 -2.41
N TYR A 123 8.91 -3.43 -2.94
CA TYR A 123 9.25 -4.78 -3.40
C TYR A 123 10.70 -5.14 -3.08
N LYS A 124 11.00 -6.44 -3.13
CA LYS A 124 12.37 -6.95 -3.17
C LYS A 124 12.45 -8.18 -4.05
N HIS A 125 13.48 -8.22 -4.90
CA HIS A 125 13.82 -9.41 -5.67
C HIS A 125 14.58 -10.40 -4.77
N LEU A 126 14.14 -11.65 -4.74
CA LEU A 126 14.67 -12.69 -3.85
C LEU A 126 15.57 -13.71 -4.60
N GLY A 127 15.85 -13.47 -5.88
CA GLY A 127 16.61 -14.38 -6.73
C GLY A 127 15.79 -15.60 -7.17
N THR A 128 16.47 -16.60 -7.73
CA THR A 128 15.84 -17.82 -8.28
C THR A 128 15.80 -18.98 -7.30
N GLU A 129 16.53 -18.91 -6.20
CA GLU A 129 16.60 -19.97 -5.20
C GLU A 129 15.38 -19.96 -4.29
N VAL A 130 14.84 -21.16 -4.02
CA VAL A 130 13.81 -21.33 -3.00
C VAL A 130 14.44 -21.11 -1.63
N GLN A 131 13.87 -20.22 -0.84
CA GLN A 131 14.34 -19.92 0.51
C GLN A 131 13.35 -20.46 1.54
N ASN A 132 13.76 -20.46 2.82
CA ASN A 132 12.83 -20.65 3.91
C ASN A 132 11.89 -19.45 4.01
N TRP A 133 10.65 -19.60 3.54
CA TRP A 133 9.63 -18.55 3.56
C TRP A 133 8.96 -18.31 4.92
N ASP A 134 9.41 -18.99 5.99
CA ASP A 134 8.86 -18.75 7.33
C ASP A 134 9.65 -17.71 8.14
N ASP A 135 10.85 -17.32 7.68
CA ASP A 135 11.66 -16.26 8.26
C ASP A 135 11.30 -14.90 7.63
N ASP A 136 10.28 -14.25 8.19
CA ASP A 136 9.75 -12.99 7.70
C ASP A 136 10.75 -11.83 7.81
N ASP A 137 11.54 -11.77 8.89
CA ASP A 137 12.54 -10.72 9.10
C ASP A 137 13.66 -10.76 8.06
N LYS A 138 14.06 -11.96 7.60
CA LYS A 138 15.04 -12.10 6.51
C LYS A 138 14.47 -11.68 5.15
N ILE A 139 13.18 -11.91 4.93
CA ILE A 139 12.52 -11.68 3.64
C ILE A 139 12.07 -10.23 3.49
N ILE A 140 11.46 -9.68 4.54
CA ILE A 140 10.86 -8.35 4.60
C ILE A 140 11.87 -7.35 5.18
N ASN A 141 13.05 -7.28 4.55
CA ASN A 141 14.11 -6.30 4.80
C ASN A 141 14.76 -5.89 3.47
N ASP A 142 15.59 -4.84 3.48
CA ASP A 142 16.29 -4.35 2.29
C ASP A 142 15.36 -4.14 1.09
N LEU A 143 14.15 -3.65 1.35
CA LEU A 143 13.13 -3.41 0.35
C LEU A 143 13.49 -2.20 -0.53
N THR A 144 12.93 -2.18 -1.73
CA THR A 144 12.86 -0.98 -2.58
C THR A 144 11.49 -0.33 -2.41
N CYS A 145 11.48 0.89 -1.88
CA CYS A 145 10.29 1.74 -1.85
C CYS A 145 9.89 2.11 -3.28
N ILE A 146 8.63 1.87 -3.66
CA ILE A 146 8.09 2.24 -4.98
C ILE A 146 7.37 3.58 -4.87
N ALA A 147 6.43 3.66 -3.92
CA ALA A 147 5.59 4.84 -3.76
C ALA A 147 5.05 4.91 -2.33
N ILE A 148 4.81 6.15 -1.89
CA ILE A 148 4.02 6.49 -0.71
C ILE A 148 2.78 7.21 -1.22
N VAL A 149 1.61 6.73 -0.84
CA VAL A 149 0.32 7.30 -1.26
C VAL A 149 -0.48 7.72 -0.04
N GLY A 150 -1.16 8.85 -0.13
CA GLY A 150 -2.15 9.29 0.84
C GLY A 150 -3.55 8.88 0.39
N ILE A 151 -4.31 8.26 1.27
CA ILE A 151 -5.70 7.88 1.05
C ILE A 151 -6.57 8.79 1.92
N GLU A 152 -7.42 9.57 1.27
CA GLU A 152 -8.42 10.38 1.95
C GLU A 152 -9.64 9.51 2.28
N ASP A 153 -9.99 9.42 3.57
CA ASP A 153 -11.26 8.85 4.00
C ASP A 153 -12.32 9.96 3.94
N PRO A 154 -13.24 9.97 2.95
CA PRO A 154 -14.17 11.07 2.80
C PRO A 154 -15.09 11.19 4.01
N VAL A 155 -15.27 12.42 4.49
CA VAL A 155 -16.22 12.72 5.55
C VAL A 155 -17.62 12.34 5.06
N ARG A 156 -18.35 11.58 5.88
CA ARG A 156 -19.73 11.20 5.53
C ARG A 156 -20.60 12.44 5.48
N LYS A 157 -21.49 12.54 4.49
CA LYS A 157 -22.30 13.75 4.23
C LYS A 157 -23.12 14.20 5.45
N GLU A 158 -23.51 13.26 6.30
CA GLU A 158 -24.27 13.48 7.53
C GLU A 158 -23.44 14.08 8.68
N VAL A 159 -22.11 13.92 8.67
CA VAL A 159 -21.24 14.28 9.81
C VAL A 159 -21.19 15.79 10.06
N PRO A 160 -21.04 16.69 9.06
CA PRO A 160 -21.01 18.12 9.32
C PRO A 160 -22.28 18.65 10.00
N GLY A 161 -23.46 18.19 9.55
CA GLY A 161 -24.74 18.58 10.16
C GLY A 161 -24.90 18.06 11.59
N ALA A 162 -24.44 16.82 11.86
CA ALA A 162 -24.46 16.27 13.20
C ALA A 162 -23.54 17.05 14.17
N ILE A 163 -22.35 17.46 13.73
CA ILE A 163 -21.43 18.28 14.52
C ILE A 163 -22.06 19.64 14.85
N GLU A 164 -22.66 20.31 13.87
CA GLU A 164 -23.31 21.61 14.08
C GLU A 164 -24.46 21.51 15.09
N GLN A 165 -25.26 20.44 15.02
CA GLN A 165 -26.35 20.20 15.96
C GLN A 165 -25.83 19.97 17.39
N CYS A 166 -24.76 19.19 17.57
CA CYS A 166 -24.11 19.00 18.87
C CYS A 166 -23.56 20.32 19.43
N GLN A 167 -22.89 21.12 18.61
CA GLN A 167 -22.37 22.44 19.01
C GLN A 167 -23.49 23.40 19.43
N ARG A 168 -24.61 23.44 18.68
CA ARG A 168 -25.80 24.22 19.06
C ARG A 168 -26.42 23.75 20.37
N ALA A 169 -26.32 22.47 20.68
CA ALA A 169 -26.79 21.89 21.94
C ALA A 169 -25.82 22.11 23.12
N GLY A 170 -24.64 22.72 22.88
CA GLY A 170 -23.64 23.00 23.92
C GLY A 170 -22.85 21.78 24.37
N VAL A 171 -22.75 20.74 23.54
CA VAL A 171 -21.91 19.54 23.75
C VAL A 171 -20.48 19.82 23.31
#